data_AF-A0A2N3BKX1-F1
#
_entry.id   AF-A0A2N3BKX1-F1
#
_cell.length_a   1.000
_cell.length_b   1.000
_cell.length_c   1.000
_cell.angle_alpha   90.00
_cell.angle_beta   90.00
_cell.angle_gamma   90.00
#
_symmetry.space_group_name_H-M   'P 1'
#
loop_
_entity.id
_entity.type
_entity.pdbx_description
1 polymer ?
#
loop_
_entity_poly.entity_id
_entity_poly.type
_entity_poly.pdbx_seq_one_letter_code
_entity_poly.pdbx_strand_id
1 'polypeptide(L)'
;MNMAFAETGSNETATHDAPVTIPEGLRLVQTPMKSVAVDDVDVRRLASIAVTAFRAHGHICNVLTHISGAKWDRVEEALCMILDPHAGQRKLTPLAENILDLLCGNRGVTGRILKPYFELLLLATLSTDAAAQICVNVARLFKERGTRAPGHVS
;
A
#
# COMPACT_ATOMS: atom_id res chain seq x y z
N MET A 1 -1.22 61.09 30.50
CA MET A 1 -1.36 59.71 31.01
C MET A 1 -1.39 58.81 29.76
N ASN A 2 -0.22 58.35 29.27
CA ASN A 2 0.41 57.03 29.55
C ASN A 2 -0.60 55.87 29.37
N MET A 3 -0.41 54.83 28.54
CA MET A 3 0.79 54.14 28.04
C MET A 3 0.46 53.31 26.77
N ALA A 4 1.50 53.02 25.98
CA ALA A 4 1.58 52.05 24.89
C ALA A 4 1.77 50.59 25.38
N PHE A 5 1.56 49.58 24.51
CA PHE A 5 2.29 48.28 24.33
C PHE A 5 1.63 47.53 23.14
N ALA A 6 2.26 47.37 21.96
CA ALA A 6 3.20 46.30 21.49
C ALA A 6 2.54 44.90 21.43
N GLU A 7 2.36 44.31 20.22
CA GLU A 7 3.12 43.16 19.63
C GLU A 7 3.08 41.88 20.51
N THR A 8 2.92 40.61 20.06
CA THR A 8 3.45 39.86 18.91
C THR A 8 2.90 38.42 18.96
N GLY A 9 2.75 37.74 17.81
CA GLY A 9 2.83 36.26 17.64
C GLY A 9 1.72 35.41 18.31
N SER A 10 1.45 34.15 17.95
CA SER A 10 1.96 33.21 16.96
C SER A 10 0.91 32.09 16.90
N ASN A 11 0.47 31.71 15.70
CA ASN A 11 0.63 30.37 15.14
C ASN A 11 0.16 29.20 16.03
N GLU A 12 -1.11 28.81 15.89
CA GLU A 12 -1.55 27.44 16.20
C GLU A 12 -2.21 26.87 14.95
N THR A 13 -1.37 26.45 14.01
CA THR A 13 -1.73 25.42 13.04
C THR A 13 -1.88 24.11 13.81
N ALA A 14 -3.08 23.88 14.32
CA ALA A 14 -3.47 22.56 14.83
C ALA A 14 -3.57 21.60 13.64
N THR A 15 -2.42 21.07 13.21
CA THR A 15 -2.36 19.78 12.51
C THR A 15 -3.07 18.77 13.40
N HIS A 16 -4.26 18.38 12.99
CA HIS A 16 -5.02 17.26 13.54
C HIS A 16 -4.18 15.99 13.36
N ASP A 17 -3.33 15.70 14.35
CA ASP A 17 -2.79 14.37 14.60
C ASP A 17 -3.95 13.52 15.14
N ALA A 18 -4.87 13.16 14.24
CA ALA A 18 -5.88 12.17 14.57
C ALA A 18 -5.13 10.84 14.70
N PRO A 19 -5.22 10.14 15.85
CA PRO A 19 -4.66 8.82 15.97
C PRO A 19 -5.30 7.95 14.89
N VAL A 20 -4.49 7.54 13.92
CA VAL A 20 -4.90 6.61 12.87
C VAL A 20 -5.49 5.40 13.59
N THR A 21 -6.81 5.25 13.48
CA THR A 21 -7.51 4.12 14.08
C THR A 21 -7.09 2.89 13.30
N ILE A 22 -6.11 2.16 13.85
CA ILE A 22 -5.54 0.97 13.23
C ILE A 22 -6.63 -0.12 13.21
N PRO A 23 -7.16 -0.52 12.03
CA PRO A 23 -8.12 -1.61 11.94
C PRO A 23 -7.54 -2.90 12.54
N GLU A 24 -8.41 -3.73 13.12
CA GLU A 24 -8.05 -4.87 13.99
C GLU A 24 -7.02 -5.83 13.37
N GLY A 25 -7.04 -6.03 12.05
CA GLY A 25 -6.06 -6.85 11.32
C GLY A 25 -4.62 -6.27 11.27
N LEU A 26 -4.45 -4.96 11.51
CA LEU A 26 -3.15 -4.29 11.56
C LEU A 26 -2.54 -4.27 12.98
N ARG A 27 -3.31 -4.61 14.03
CA ARG A 27 -2.79 -4.72 15.40
C ARG A 27 -1.74 -5.82 15.58
N LEU A 28 -1.71 -6.80 14.68
CA LEU A 28 -0.70 -7.87 14.67
C LEU A 28 0.64 -7.44 14.06
N VAL A 29 0.72 -6.25 13.43
CA VAL A 29 1.91 -5.77 12.69
C VAL A 29 2.82 -4.88 13.57
N GLN A 30 2.67 -4.92 14.89
CA GLN A 30 3.26 -3.95 15.84
C GLN A 30 4.79 -3.99 16.03
N THR A 31 5.57 -4.52 15.08
CA THR A 31 7.01 -4.27 15.08
C THR A 31 7.32 -3.18 14.05
N PRO A 32 7.42 -1.89 14.46
CA PRO A 32 7.81 -0.85 13.52
C PRO A 32 9.19 -1.20 12.94
N MET A 33 9.29 -1.32 11.62
CA MET A 33 10.60 -1.45 10.99
C MET A 33 11.30 -0.09 11.12
N LYS A 34 12.40 -0.08 11.88
CA LYS A 34 13.36 1.02 12.04
C LYS A 34 13.66 1.65 10.67
N SER A 35 13.71 2.98 10.55
CA SER A 35 13.84 3.73 9.28
C SER A 35 14.68 2.99 8.22
N VAL A 36 14.01 2.30 7.32
CA VAL A 36 14.65 1.51 6.25
C VAL A 36 14.69 2.40 5.01
N ALA A 37 15.86 2.56 4.39
CA ALA A 37 15.95 3.09 3.04
C ALA A 37 15.22 2.13 2.09
N VAL A 38 14.59 2.60 1.02
CA VAL A 38 13.74 1.73 0.18
C VAL A 38 14.50 0.58 -0.48
N ASP A 39 15.79 0.77 -0.75
CA ASP A 39 16.69 -0.27 -1.25
C ASP A 39 16.94 -1.41 -0.25
N ASP A 40 16.69 -1.19 1.04
CA ASP A 40 16.81 -2.19 2.13
C ASP A 40 15.46 -2.81 2.53
N VAL A 41 14.36 -2.45 1.87
CA VAL A 41 13.05 -3.05 2.15
C VAL A 41 13.07 -4.50 1.71
N ASP A 42 13.03 -5.41 2.68
CA ASP A 42 12.85 -6.84 2.41
C ASP A 42 11.44 -7.08 1.85
N VAL A 43 11.37 -7.10 0.52
CA VAL A 43 10.14 -7.29 -0.27
C VAL A 43 9.41 -8.57 0.11
N ARG A 44 10.14 -9.66 0.39
CA ARG A 44 9.52 -10.94 0.78
C ARG A 44 8.87 -10.82 2.14
N ARG A 45 9.55 -10.19 3.09
CA ARG A 45 8.99 -9.93 4.42
C ARG A 45 7.76 -9.02 4.35
N LEU A 46 7.82 -7.95 3.55
CA LEU A 46 6.69 -7.04 3.37
C LEU A 46 5.48 -7.75 2.73
N ALA A 47 5.71 -8.59 1.72
CA ALA A 47 4.67 -9.40 1.09
C ALA A 47 4.04 -10.38 2.09
N SER A 48 4.84 -11.05 2.92
CA SER A 48 4.36 -11.96 3.95
C SER A 48 3.50 -11.26 5.02
N ILE A 49 3.92 -10.07 5.45
CA ILE A 49 3.15 -9.19 6.34
C ILE A 49 1.81 -8.81 5.70
N ALA A 50 1.83 -8.40 4.42
CA ALA A 50 0.62 -8.06 3.69
C ALA A 50 -0.35 -9.23 3.54
N VAL A 51 0.14 -10.43 3.22
CA VAL A 51 -0.67 -11.64 3.16
C VAL A 51 -1.33 -11.93 4.50
N THR A 52 -0.58 -11.83 5.60
CA THR A 52 -1.11 -12.05 6.94
C THR A 52 -2.22 -11.05 7.28
N ALA A 53 -1.99 -9.76 7.02
CA ALA A 53 -2.97 -8.69 7.23
C ALA A 53 -4.23 -8.89 6.37
N PHE A 54 -4.06 -9.24 5.09
CA PHE A 54 -5.17 -9.51 4.18
C PHE A 54 -6.01 -10.72 4.59
N ARG A 55 -5.38 -11.78 5.11
CA ARG A 55 -6.09 -12.95 5.64
C ARG A 55 -6.88 -12.61 6.90
N ALA A 56 -6.38 -11.71 7.74
CA ALA A 56 -7.07 -11.24 8.93
C ALA A 56 -8.28 -10.33 8.63
N HIS A 57 -8.35 -9.76 7.42
CA HIS A 57 -9.45 -8.89 7.02
C HIS A 57 -10.54 -9.67 6.25
N GLY A 58 -11.70 -9.90 6.88
CA GLY A 58 -12.76 -10.77 6.33
C GLY A 58 -13.14 -10.55 4.86
N HIS A 59 -13.42 -9.30 4.45
CA HIS A 59 -13.76 -8.99 3.04
C HIS A 59 -12.60 -9.24 2.06
N ILE A 60 -11.40 -8.75 2.39
CA ILE A 60 -10.21 -8.90 1.55
C ILE A 60 -9.83 -10.38 1.43
N CYS A 61 -9.88 -11.12 2.54
CA CYS A 61 -9.63 -12.55 2.59
C CYS A 61 -10.55 -13.33 1.63
N ASN A 62 -11.85 -13.03 1.64
CA ASN A 62 -12.82 -13.64 0.75
C ASN A 62 -12.52 -13.36 -0.73
N VAL A 63 -12.22 -12.11 -1.07
CA VAL A 63 -11.91 -11.74 -2.46
C VAL A 63 -10.61 -12.38 -2.93
N LEU A 64 -9.53 -12.30 -2.16
CA LEU A 64 -8.24 -12.89 -2.52
C LEU A 64 -8.31 -14.41 -2.60
N THR A 65 -9.06 -15.07 -1.70
CA THR A 65 -9.35 -16.50 -1.79
C THR A 65 -10.09 -16.83 -3.09
N HIS A 66 -11.07 -16.03 -3.49
CA HIS A 66 -11.83 -16.25 -4.72
C HIS A 66 -10.95 -16.11 -5.98
N ILE A 67 -10.20 -15.01 -6.12
CA ILE A 67 -9.40 -14.76 -7.33
C ILE A 67 -8.14 -15.63 -7.44
N SER A 68 -7.61 -16.11 -6.30
CA SER A 68 -6.44 -17.00 -6.29
C SER A 68 -6.80 -18.49 -6.31
N GLY A 69 -8.09 -18.83 -6.15
CA GLY A 69 -8.54 -20.21 -5.93
C GLY A 69 -7.98 -20.80 -4.63
N ALA A 70 -7.98 -20.00 -3.57
CA ALA A 70 -7.41 -20.30 -2.24
C ALA A 70 -5.89 -20.57 -2.22
N LYS A 71 -5.16 -20.29 -3.32
CA LYS A 71 -3.70 -20.48 -3.42
C LYS A 71 -2.97 -19.25 -2.92
N TRP A 72 -2.85 -19.13 -1.60
CA TRP A 72 -2.26 -17.97 -0.94
C TRP A 72 -0.76 -17.79 -1.19
N ASP A 73 -0.02 -18.87 -1.46
CA ASP A 73 1.39 -18.77 -1.86
C ASP A 73 1.54 -17.96 -3.16
N ARG A 74 0.59 -18.11 -4.10
CA ARG A 74 0.56 -17.33 -5.35
C ARG A 74 0.20 -15.87 -5.13
N VAL A 75 -0.57 -15.57 -4.08
CA VAL A 75 -0.87 -14.20 -3.67
C VAL A 75 0.39 -13.54 -3.11
N GLU A 76 1.15 -14.26 -2.28
CA GLU A 76 2.44 -13.78 -1.75
C GLU A 76 3.46 -13.53 -2.87
N GLU A 77 3.61 -14.45 -3.81
CA GLU A 77 4.46 -14.29 -4.99
C GLU A 77 4.04 -13.08 -5.84
N ALA A 78 2.73 -12.92 -6.07
CA ALA A 78 2.21 -11.77 -6.80
C ALA A 78 2.49 -10.45 -6.07
N LEU A 79 2.35 -10.41 -4.74
CA LEU A 79 2.69 -9.24 -3.94
C LEU A 79 4.19 -8.95 -3.97
N CYS A 80 5.06 -9.96 -3.93
CA CYS A 80 6.50 -9.76 -4.12
C CYS A 80 6.80 -9.07 -5.45
N MET A 81 6.13 -9.48 -6.54
CA MET A 81 6.32 -8.85 -7.85
C MET A 81 5.82 -7.40 -7.90
N ILE A 82 4.73 -7.10 -7.19
CA ILE A 82 4.13 -5.75 -7.15
C ILE A 82 4.95 -4.79 -6.27
N LEU A 83 5.51 -5.31 -5.18
CA LEU A 83 6.26 -4.55 -4.18
C LEU A 83 7.74 -4.35 -4.54
N ASP A 84 8.29 -5.17 -5.44
CA ASP A 84 9.68 -5.05 -5.90
C ASP A 84 9.92 -3.69 -6.61
N PRO A 85 10.78 -2.80 -6.06
CA PRO A 85 11.07 -1.50 -6.66
C PRO A 85 11.79 -1.61 -8.01
N HIS A 86 12.48 -2.74 -8.24
CA HIS A 86 13.13 -3.05 -9.51
C HIS A 86 12.23 -3.85 -10.46
N ALA A 87 10.96 -4.07 -10.10
CA ALA A 87 9.97 -4.56 -11.06
C ALA A 87 9.83 -3.53 -12.20
N GLY A 88 10.49 -3.80 -13.31
CA GLY A 88 10.31 -3.08 -14.57
C GLY A 88 9.92 -4.07 -15.65
N GLN A 89 8.83 -3.81 -16.37
CA GLN A 89 8.30 -4.55 -17.54
C GLN A 89 8.12 -6.08 -17.43
N ARG A 90 8.56 -6.72 -16.33
CA ARG A 90 8.33 -8.12 -16.02
C ARG A 90 6.84 -8.36 -16.23
N LYS A 91 6.51 -9.33 -17.09
CA LYS A 91 5.11 -9.74 -17.32
C LYS A 91 4.54 -10.11 -15.95
N LEU A 92 3.78 -9.20 -15.37
CA LEU A 92 2.97 -9.48 -14.19
C LEU A 92 2.15 -10.72 -14.52
N THR A 93 2.02 -11.62 -13.56
CA THR A 93 1.09 -12.74 -13.74
C THR A 93 -0.34 -12.18 -13.79
N PRO A 94 -1.30 -12.88 -14.42
CA PRO A 94 -2.70 -12.44 -14.41
C PRO A 94 -3.25 -12.19 -12.98
N LEU A 95 -2.77 -12.95 -11.99
CA LEU A 95 -3.12 -12.73 -10.59
C LEU A 95 -2.51 -11.42 -10.04
N ALA A 96 -1.24 -11.14 -10.35
CA ALA A 96 -0.61 -9.88 -9.96
C ALA A 96 -1.29 -8.67 -10.62
N GLU A 97 -1.70 -8.78 -11.89
CA GLU A 97 -2.49 -7.75 -12.56
C GLU A 97 -3.85 -7.51 -11.88
N ASN A 98 -4.55 -8.59 -11.52
CA ASN A 98 -5.82 -8.50 -10.78
C ASN A 98 -5.64 -7.86 -9.40
N ILE A 99 -4.60 -8.23 -8.65
CA ILE A 99 -4.31 -7.62 -7.35
C ILE A 99 -3.95 -6.15 -7.51
N LEU A 100 -3.14 -5.82 -8.52
CA LEU A 100 -2.77 -4.44 -8.85
C LEU A 100 -4.01 -3.60 -9.25
N ASP A 101 -4.97 -4.19 -9.93
CA ASP A 101 -6.28 -3.57 -10.22
C ASP A 101 -7.06 -3.27 -8.95
N LEU A 102 -7.07 -4.18 -7.99
CA LEU A 102 -7.73 -3.94 -6.70
C LEU A 102 -7.03 -2.85 -5.90
N LEU A 103 -5.69 -2.77 -5.96
CA LEU A 103 -4.90 -1.76 -5.25
C LEU A 103 -5.02 -0.36 -5.85
N CYS A 104 -5.11 -0.22 -7.18
CA CYS A 104 -5.05 1.09 -7.84
C CYS A 104 -6.31 1.49 -8.60
N GLY A 105 -7.09 0.52 -9.09
CA GLY A 105 -8.19 0.77 -10.01
C GLY A 105 -9.37 1.50 -9.39
N ASN A 106 -9.50 1.53 -8.06
CA ASN A 106 -10.67 2.07 -7.34
C ASN A 106 -12.02 1.55 -7.86
N ARG A 107 -12.01 0.41 -8.57
CA ARG A 107 -13.19 -0.18 -9.20
C ARG A 107 -13.90 -1.08 -8.17
N GLY A 108 -15.18 -0.83 -7.98
CA GLY A 108 -16.03 -1.61 -7.08
C GLY A 108 -15.75 -1.38 -5.59
N VAL A 109 -16.51 -2.09 -4.75
CA VAL A 109 -16.45 -1.99 -3.28
C VAL A 109 -15.08 -2.44 -2.76
N THR A 110 -14.52 -3.51 -3.33
CA THR A 110 -13.24 -4.06 -2.87
C THR A 110 -12.08 -3.10 -3.09
N GLY A 111 -11.98 -2.41 -4.23
CA GLY A 111 -10.89 -1.46 -4.45
C GLY A 111 -10.92 -0.28 -3.47
N ARG A 112 -12.12 0.20 -3.11
CA ARG A 112 -12.31 1.28 -2.12
C ARG A 112 -11.97 0.86 -0.69
N ILE A 113 -11.92 -0.44 -0.40
CA ILE A 113 -11.52 -0.98 0.91
C ILE A 113 -10.03 -1.33 0.89
N LEU A 114 -9.58 -2.05 -0.14
CA LEU A 114 -8.23 -2.60 -0.22
C LEU A 114 -7.18 -1.51 -0.33
N LYS A 115 -7.40 -0.48 -1.15
CA LYS A 115 -6.44 0.60 -1.34
C LYS A 115 -6.11 1.34 -0.03
N PRO A 116 -7.08 1.94 0.69
CA PRO A 116 -6.77 2.63 1.94
C PRO A 116 -6.24 1.67 3.01
N TYR A 117 -6.73 0.42 3.05
CA TYR A 117 -6.20 -0.58 3.97
C TYR A 117 -4.72 -0.90 3.70
N PHE A 118 -4.34 -1.00 2.43
CA PHE A 118 -2.96 -1.24 2.02
C PHE A 118 -2.05 -0.05 2.30
N GLU A 119 -2.50 1.18 2.04
CA GLU A 119 -1.76 2.40 2.39
C GLU A 119 -1.52 2.48 3.91
N LEU A 120 -2.53 2.16 4.72
CA LEU A 120 -2.40 2.09 6.18
C LEU A 120 -1.43 0.98 6.63
N LEU A 121 -1.47 -0.18 5.98
CA LEU A 121 -0.53 -1.27 6.24
C LEU A 121 0.92 -0.82 5.99
N LEU A 122 1.17 -0.13 4.87
CA LEU A 122 2.51 0.36 4.54
C LEU A 122 3.00 1.37 5.57
N LEU A 123 2.16 2.34 5.97
CA LEU A 123 2.51 3.32 6.99
C LEU A 123 2.71 2.71 8.38
N ALA A 124 2.02 1.61 8.69
CA ALA A 124 2.21 0.89 9.96
C ALA A 124 3.50 0.05 9.97
N THR A 125 4.00 -0.35 8.79
CA THR A 125 5.12 -1.29 8.66
C THR A 125 6.43 -0.58 8.32
N LEU A 126 6.38 0.50 7.54
CA LEU A 126 7.52 1.20 6.96
C LEU A 126 7.59 2.65 7.46
N SER A 127 8.71 3.32 7.20
CA SER A 127 8.78 4.78 7.32
C SER A 127 7.86 5.45 6.30
N THR A 128 7.42 6.69 6.58
CA THR A 128 6.56 7.47 5.69
C THR A 128 7.15 7.60 4.27
N ASP A 129 8.46 7.85 4.17
CA ASP A 129 9.15 7.96 2.89
C ASP A 129 9.14 6.64 2.12
N ALA A 130 9.42 5.53 2.80
CA ALA A 130 9.43 4.21 2.18
C ALA A 130 8.03 3.77 1.74
N ALA A 131 7.01 4.01 2.57
CA ALA A 131 5.62 3.76 2.22
C ALA A 131 5.20 4.58 0.98
N ALA A 132 5.55 5.87 0.93
CA ALA A 132 5.25 6.73 -0.21
C ALA A 132 5.92 6.24 -1.50
N GLN A 133 7.20 5.84 -1.44
CA GLN A 133 7.92 5.31 -2.59
C GLN A 133 7.33 4.00 -3.10
N ILE A 134 6.93 3.08 -2.21
CA ILE A 134 6.21 1.85 -2.60
C ILE A 134 4.89 2.21 -3.29
N CYS A 135 4.10 3.14 -2.74
CA CYS A 135 2.86 3.60 -3.38
C CYS A 135 3.11 4.19 -4.78
N VAL A 136 4.17 4.99 -4.95
CA VAL A 136 4.57 5.53 -6.25
C VAL A 136 4.96 4.41 -7.23
N ASN A 137 5.71 3.40 -6.77
CA ASN A 137 6.11 2.27 -7.62
C ASN A 137 4.89 1.45 -8.06
N VAL A 138 3.97 1.14 -7.15
CA VAL A 138 2.73 0.41 -7.46
C VAL A 138 1.88 1.21 -8.47
N ALA A 139 1.75 2.53 -8.28
CA ALA A 139 1.05 3.40 -9.22
C ALA A 139 1.74 3.48 -10.60
N ARG A 140 3.08 3.47 -10.63
CA ARG A 140 3.87 3.41 -11.87
C ARG A 140 3.62 2.10 -12.61
N LEU A 141 3.71 0.96 -11.93
CA LEU A 141 3.40 -0.36 -12.51
C LEU A 141 1.98 -0.41 -13.09
N PHE A 142 0.99 0.18 -12.39
CA PHE A 142 -0.38 0.26 -12.86
C PHE A 142 -0.56 1.14 -14.11
N LYS A 143 0.29 2.15 -14.31
CA LYS A 143 0.30 2.95 -15.55
C LYS A 143 0.99 2.22 -16.69
N GLU A 144 2.13 1.58 -16.42
CA GLU A 144 2.94 0.85 -17.41
C GLU A 144 2.22 -0.36 -18.01
N ARG A 145 1.34 -1.03 -17.27
CA ARG A 145 0.48 -2.08 -17.86
C ARG A 145 -0.54 -1.50 -18.86
N GLY A 146 -1.04 -0.28 -18.63
CA GLY A 146 -2.08 0.36 -19.46
C GLY A 146 -1.53 0.89 -20.79
N THR A 147 -0.23 1.16 -20.86
CA THR A 147 0.47 1.52 -22.10
C THR A 147 0.85 0.31 -22.95
N ARG A 148 0.68 -0.92 -22.42
CA ARG A 148 0.77 -2.16 -23.20
C ARG A 148 -0.52 -2.30 -24.03
N ALA A 149 -0.57 -1.57 -25.15
CA ALA A 149 -1.63 -1.69 -26.14
C ALA A 149 -1.83 -3.17 -26.53
N PRO A 150 -3.08 -3.61 -26.82
CA PRO A 150 -3.33 -4.98 -27.26
C PRO A 150 -2.53 -5.25 -28.53
N GLY A 151 -1.60 -6.20 -28.45
CA GLY A 151 -0.84 -6.67 -29.59
C GLY A 151 -1.81 -7.10 -30.69
N HIS A 152 -1.73 -6.37 -31.80
CA HIS A 152 -2.28 -6.72 -33.10
C HIS A 152 -1.88 -8.17 -33.42
N VAL A 153 -2.86 -9.07 -33.49
CA VAL A 153 -2.67 -10.40 -34.07
C VAL A 153 -2.53 -10.19 -35.57
N SER A 154 -1.36 -10.54 -36.12
CA SER A 154 -1.11 -10.62 -37.56
C SER A 154 -1.82 -11.83 -38.16
#